data_AF-A0A1Q6DSV7-F1
#
_entry.id   AF-A0A1Q6DSV7-F1
#
_cell.length_a   1.000
_cell.length_b   1.000
_cell.length_c   1.000
_cell.angle_alpha   90.00
_cell.angle_beta   90.00
_cell.angle_gamma   90.00
#
_symmetry.space_group_name_H-M   'P 1'
#
loop_
_entity.id
_entity.type
_entity.pdbx_description
1 polymer ?
#
loop_
_entity_poly.entity_id
_entity_poly.type
_entity_poly.pdbx_seq_one_letter_code
_entity_poly.pdbx_strand_id
1 'polypeptide(L)'
;MLYNKYKRVKKEQKKLSRKEKGSNNWKKQKKKLAKAHKKLRDARRDFLHKLSRAYSDKYDVIAVEDLDSKNLSEGESSALNRHIANHAWNEFVSMLAYKASQAGKQVCRGRSKKHHKKLLKPKL
;
A
#
# COMPACT_ATOMS: atom_id res chain seq x y z
N MET A 1 -4.32 -13.67 4.63
CA MET A 1 -3.40 -13.29 5.73
C MET A 1 -3.59 -11.87 6.28
N LEU A 2 -3.69 -10.82 5.46
CA LEU A 2 -3.76 -9.42 5.94
C LEU A 2 -5.08 -9.07 6.66
N TYR A 3 -6.20 -9.64 6.22
CA TYR A 3 -7.54 -9.36 6.76
C TYR A 3 -7.65 -9.63 8.28
N ASN A 4 -7.12 -10.76 8.75
CA ASN A 4 -7.14 -11.11 10.18
C ASN A 4 -6.33 -10.11 11.04
N LYS A 5 -5.25 -9.55 10.48
CA LYS A 5 -4.41 -8.53 11.15
C LYS A 5 -5.16 -7.20 11.26
N TYR A 6 -5.89 -6.79 10.21
CA TYR A 6 -6.78 -5.62 10.26
C TYR A 6 -7.91 -5.78 11.29
N LYS A 7 -8.57 -6.95 11.31
CA LYS A 7 -9.59 -7.29 12.32
C LYS A 7 -9.01 -7.19 13.73
N ARG A 8 -7.78 -7.67 13.94
CA ARG A 8 -7.09 -7.56 15.23
C ARG A 8 -6.85 -6.12 15.64
N VAL A 9 -6.36 -5.26 14.74
CA VAL A 9 -6.17 -3.83 15.01
C VAL A 9 -7.49 -3.19 15.42
N LYS A 10 -8.57 -3.38 14.65
CA LYS A 10 -9.91 -2.86 15.00
C LYS A 10 -10.38 -3.33 16.38
N LYS A 11 -10.18 -4.61 16.73
CA LYS A 11 -10.54 -5.17 18.04
C LYS A 11 -9.74 -4.52 19.17
N GLU A 12 -8.42 -4.37 19.02
CA GLU A 12 -7.57 -3.77 20.05
C GLU A 12 -7.80 -2.25 20.18
N GLN A 13 -8.19 -1.56 19.10
CA GLN A 13 -8.63 -0.16 19.11
C GLN A 13 -9.92 0.00 19.92
N LYS A 14 -10.95 -0.83 19.66
CA LYS A 14 -12.23 -0.81 20.39
C LYS A 14 -12.05 -1.12 21.89
N LYS A 15 -11.10 -1.96 22.24
CA LYS A 15 -10.75 -2.21 23.65
C LYS A 15 -10.05 -1.01 24.30
N LEU A 16 -9.21 -0.28 23.55
CA LEU A 16 -8.52 0.89 24.05
C LEU A 16 -9.49 2.05 24.30
N SER A 17 -10.44 2.28 23.40
CA SER A 17 -11.41 3.37 23.52
C SER A 17 -12.33 3.24 24.74
N ARG A 18 -12.55 2.01 25.23
CA ARG A 18 -13.36 1.73 26.43
C ARG A 18 -12.59 1.85 27.75
N LYS A 19 -11.28 2.12 27.70
CA LYS A 19 -10.44 2.23 28.90
C LYS A 19 -10.21 3.69 29.25
N GLU A 20 -10.23 3.98 30.54
CA GLU A 20 -9.93 5.30 31.06
C GLU A 20 -8.50 5.74 30.67
N LYS A 21 -8.41 6.87 29.99
CA LYS A 21 -7.14 7.42 29.49
C LYS A 21 -6.20 7.69 30.66
N GLY A 22 -4.93 7.29 30.52
CA GLY A 22 -3.92 7.50 31.56
C GLY A 22 -3.80 6.36 32.58
N SER A 23 -4.87 5.57 32.78
CA SER A 23 -4.84 4.40 33.68
C SER A 23 -3.78 3.37 33.28
N ASN A 24 -3.32 2.56 34.25
CA ASN A 24 -2.38 1.47 34.00
C ASN A 24 -2.92 0.45 32.97
N ASN A 25 -4.23 0.21 33.01
CA ASN A 25 -4.93 -0.67 32.09
C ASN A 25 -5.00 -0.11 30.66
N TRP A 26 -5.10 1.21 30.51
CA TRP A 26 -5.02 1.89 29.21
C TRP A 26 -3.61 1.83 28.64
N LYS A 27 -2.57 2.11 29.44
CA LYS A 27 -1.17 2.00 29.01
C LYS A 27 -0.83 0.59 28.51
N LYS A 28 -1.26 -0.45 29.25
CA LYS A 28 -1.11 -1.87 28.84
C LYS A 28 -1.81 -2.15 27.51
N GLN A 29 -3.03 -1.63 27.31
CA GLN A 29 -3.78 -1.83 26.06
C GLN A 29 -3.17 -1.07 24.88
N LYS A 30 -2.66 0.14 25.09
CA LYS A 30 -1.97 0.94 24.06
C LYS A 30 -0.76 0.18 23.52
N LYS A 31 0.02 -0.47 24.40
CA LYS A 31 1.13 -1.37 23.98
C LYS A 31 0.64 -2.54 23.12
N LYS A 32 -0.49 -3.16 23.46
CA LYS A 32 -1.08 -4.27 22.65
C LYS A 32 -1.52 -3.79 21.26
N LEU A 33 -2.15 -2.62 21.19
CA LEU A 33 -2.53 -2.00 19.92
C LEU A 33 -1.30 -1.69 19.06
N ALA A 34 -0.26 -1.09 19.64
CA ALA A 34 1.00 -0.82 18.93
C ALA A 34 1.64 -2.11 18.36
N LYS A 35 1.67 -3.20 19.14
CA LYS A 35 2.12 -4.51 18.65
C LYS A 35 1.27 -5.03 17.48
N ALA A 36 -0.05 -4.82 17.51
CA ALA A 36 -0.93 -5.23 16.42
C ALA A 36 -0.66 -4.41 15.13
N HIS A 37 -0.47 -3.09 15.25
CA HIS A 37 -0.08 -2.25 14.12
C HIS A 37 1.28 -2.65 13.54
N LYS A 38 2.28 -2.93 14.39
CA LYS A 38 3.58 -3.44 13.94
C LYS A 38 3.41 -4.72 13.10
N LYS A 39 2.68 -5.71 13.61
CA LYS A 39 2.41 -6.97 12.89
C LYS A 39 1.68 -6.78 11.55
N LEU A 40 0.80 -5.77 11.45
CA LEU A 40 0.12 -5.43 10.21
C LEU A 40 1.07 -4.75 9.23
N ARG A 41 1.88 -3.79 9.69
CA ARG A 41 2.88 -3.09 8.88
C ARG A 41 3.91 -4.07 8.32
N ASP A 42 4.46 -4.94 9.17
CA ASP A 42 5.48 -5.91 8.78
C ASP A 42 4.92 -6.89 7.74
N ALA A 43 3.66 -7.34 7.88
CA ALA A 43 3.02 -8.20 6.90
C ALA A 43 2.73 -7.51 5.57
N ARG A 44 2.36 -6.22 5.60
CA ARG A 44 2.16 -5.42 4.39
C ARG A 44 3.50 -5.25 3.66
N ARG A 45 4.54 -4.88 4.40
CA ARG A 45 5.90 -4.70 3.88
C ARG A 45 6.45 -5.98 3.27
N ASP A 46 6.28 -7.13 3.93
CA ASP A 46 6.66 -8.45 3.40
C ASP A 46 5.95 -8.74 2.06
N PHE A 47 4.64 -8.49 1.99
CA PHE A 47 3.88 -8.63 0.74
C PHE A 47 4.44 -7.73 -0.38
N LEU A 48 4.70 -6.44 -0.09
CA LEU A 48 5.27 -5.51 -1.08
C LEU A 48 6.68 -5.91 -1.52
N HIS A 49 7.50 -6.44 -0.61
CA HIS A 49 8.81 -6.98 -0.98
C HIS A 49 8.68 -8.21 -1.88
N LYS A 50 7.80 -9.15 -1.58
CA LYS A 50 7.60 -10.34 -2.43
C LYS A 50 7.08 -9.95 -3.81
N LEU A 51 6.12 -9.03 -3.85
CA LEU A 51 5.56 -8.52 -5.10
C LEU A 51 6.60 -7.80 -5.95
N SER A 52 7.33 -6.84 -5.38
CA SER A 52 8.39 -6.12 -6.09
C SER A 52 9.48 -7.04 -6.64
N ARG A 53 9.85 -8.09 -5.88
CA ARG A 53 10.83 -9.08 -6.35
C ARG A 53 10.28 -9.93 -7.50
N ALA A 54 9.05 -10.42 -7.38
CA ALA A 54 8.43 -11.20 -8.44
C ALA A 54 8.35 -10.42 -9.77
N TYR A 55 8.07 -9.11 -9.69
CA TYR A 55 8.02 -8.25 -10.87
C TYR A 55 9.41 -7.95 -11.43
N SER A 56 10.39 -7.61 -10.57
CA SER A 56 11.76 -7.39 -11.03
C SER A 56 12.32 -8.64 -11.71
N ASP A 57 12.04 -9.83 -11.18
CA ASP A 57 12.59 -11.05 -11.74
C ASP A 57 11.95 -11.37 -13.10
N LYS A 58 10.64 -11.12 -13.26
CA LYS A 58 9.86 -11.48 -14.46
C LYS A 58 9.99 -10.52 -15.65
N TYR A 59 10.19 -9.22 -15.42
CA TYR A 59 10.12 -8.20 -16.47
C TYR A 59 11.40 -7.36 -16.52
N ASP A 60 11.95 -7.12 -17.71
CA ASP A 60 13.20 -6.35 -17.87
C ASP A 60 12.97 -4.84 -17.92
N VAL A 61 11.79 -4.43 -18.38
CA VAL A 61 11.31 -3.05 -18.35
C VAL A 61 9.95 -3.02 -17.67
N ILE A 62 9.81 -2.19 -16.62
CA ILE A 62 8.58 -2.05 -15.86
C ILE A 62 8.12 -0.59 -15.92
N ALA A 63 7.02 -0.35 -16.63
CA ALA A 63 6.36 0.94 -16.64
C ALA A 63 5.42 1.06 -15.43
N VAL A 64 5.59 2.10 -14.63
CA VAL A 64 4.77 2.41 -13.46
C VAL A 64 4.04 3.72 -13.70
N GLU A 65 2.72 3.71 -13.58
CA GLU A 65 1.94 4.93 -13.66
C GLU A 65 2.17 5.79 -12.41
N ASP A 66 2.39 7.09 -12.64
CA ASP A 66 2.33 8.09 -11.59
C ASP A 66 0.85 8.37 -11.28
N LEU A 67 0.28 7.50 -10.45
CA LEU A 67 -1.10 7.60 -10.03
C LEU A 67 -1.28 8.90 -9.20
N ASP A 68 -1.82 9.93 -9.84
CA ASP A 68 -2.16 11.16 -9.15
C ASP A 68 -3.32 10.89 -8.16
N SER A 69 -3.06 11.20 -6.90
CA SER A 69 -3.86 10.88 -5.71
C SER A 69 -5.33 11.33 -5.77
N LYS A 70 -5.69 12.18 -6.73
CA LYS A 70 -7.05 12.67 -6.97
C LYS A 70 -7.95 11.62 -7.65
N ASN A 71 -7.40 10.81 -8.55
CA ASN A 71 -8.18 9.91 -9.42
C ASN A 71 -8.43 8.51 -8.81
N LEU A 72 -7.71 8.13 -7.75
CA LEU A 72 -7.89 6.84 -7.06
C LEU A 72 -9.13 6.78 -6.15
N SER A 73 -9.87 7.89 -6.01
CA SER A 73 -10.83 8.11 -4.92
C SER A 73 -12.21 8.56 -5.36
N GLU A 74 -12.54 8.50 -6.65
CA GLU A 74 -13.87 8.94 -7.11
C GLU A 74 -15.02 8.07 -6.53
N GLY A 75 -14.71 6.98 -5.81
CA GLY A 75 -15.66 6.27 -4.95
C GLY A 75 -15.53 6.67 -3.48
N GLU A 76 -16.54 7.39 -2.96
CA GLU A 76 -17.06 7.63 -1.58
C GLU A 76 -16.23 7.39 -0.29
N SER A 77 -14.94 7.10 -0.35
CA SER A 77 -14.17 6.59 0.80
C SER A 77 -13.06 7.55 1.21
N SER A 78 -13.37 8.42 2.19
CA SER A 78 -12.50 9.15 3.15
C SER A 78 -11.05 9.44 2.75
N ALA A 79 -10.63 10.70 2.92
CA ALA A 79 -9.23 11.17 2.77
C ALA A 79 -8.18 10.25 3.43
N LEU A 80 -8.52 9.57 4.53
CA LEU A 80 -7.62 8.63 5.22
C LEU A 80 -7.28 7.41 4.37
N ASN A 81 -8.25 6.82 3.66
CA ASN A 81 -8.01 5.66 2.80
C ASN A 81 -7.10 6.01 1.62
N ARG A 82 -7.27 7.22 1.08
CA ARG A 82 -6.40 7.79 0.05
C ARG A 82 -4.95 7.90 0.53
N HIS A 83 -4.72 8.51 1.69
CA HIS A 83 -3.36 8.63 2.24
C HIS A 83 -2.69 7.28 2.47
N ILE A 84 -3.45 6.29 2.97
CA ILE A 84 -2.93 4.93 3.21
C ILE A 84 -2.57 4.24 1.89
N ALA A 85 -3.42 4.35 0.87
CA ALA A 85 -3.17 3.77 -0.44
C ALA A 85 -1.94 4.40 -1.11
N ASN A 86 -1.83 5.73 -1.08
CA ASN A 86 -0.67 6.45 -1.62
C ASN A 86 0.64 6.04 -0.94
N HIS A 87 0.63 5.92 0.38
CA HIS A 87 1.83 5.53 1.11
C HIS A 87 2.30 4.12 0.72
N ALA A 88 1.37 3.16 0.59
CA ALA A 88 1.68 1.81 0.16
C ALA A 88 2.17 1.76 -1.30
N TRP A 89 1.59 2.57 -2.19
CA TRP A 89 2.03 2.68 -3.58
C TRP A 89 3.45 3.23 -3.68
N ASN A 90 3.74 4.34 -2.99
CA ASN A 90 5.07 4.93 -2.99
C ASN A 90 6.13 3.97 -2.40
N GLU A 91 5.79 3.24 -1.33
CA GLU A 91 6.66 2.20 -0.76
C GLU A 91 6.93 1.09 -1.78
N PHE A 92 5.91 0.62 -2.50
CA PHE A 92 6.05 -0.39 -3.55
C PHE A 92 6.95 0.08 -4.71
N VAL A 93 6.69 1.27 -5.26
CA VAL A 93 7.48 1.83 -6.37
C VAL A 93 8.94 2.01 -5.96
N SER A 94 9.20 2.49 -4.75
CA SER A 94 10.56 2.59 -4.21
C SER A 94 11.23 1.22 -4.12
N MET A 95 10.49 0.20 -3.67
CA MET A 95 11.02 -1.17 -3.59
C MET A 95 11.32 -1.77 -4.96
N LEU A 96 10.43 -1.53 -5.92
CA LEU A 96 10.57 -2.00 -7.27
C LEU A 96 11.79 -1.36 -7.95
N ALA A 97 11.96 -0.05 -7.81
CA ALA A 97 13.07 0.70 -8.40
C ALA A 97 14.43 0.17 -7.95
N TYR A 98 14.66 0.00 -6.63
CA TYR A 98 15.97 -0.49 -6.17
C TYR A 98 16.22 -1.95 -6.57
N LYS A 99 15.19 -2.81 -6.59
CA LYS A 99 15.35 -4.22 -6.98
C LYS A 99 15.58 -4.41 -8.46
N ALA A 100 14.87 -3.65 -9.28
CA ALA A 100 15.10 -3.64 -10.73
C ALA A 100 16.52 -3.15 -11.02
N SER A 101 16.96 -2.06 -10.39
CA SER A 101 18.34 -1.56 -10.51
C SER A 101 19.38 -2.61 -10.11
N GLN A 102 19.18 -3.33 -9.00
CA GLN A 102 20.05 -4.44 -8.58
C GLN A 102 20.10 -5.60 -9.58
N ALA A 103 19.02 -5.81 -10.34
CA ALA A 103 18.94 -6.85 -11.36
C ALA A 103 19.35 -6.35 -12.76
N GLY A 104 19.84 -5.11 -12.89
CA GLY A 104 20.19 -4.50 -14.19
C GLY A 104 18.99 -4.13 -15.06
N LYS A 105 17.80 -4.00 -14.47
CA LYS A 105 16.51 -3.80 -15.14
C LYS A 105 16.02 -2.36 -14.98
N GLN A 106 15.13 -1.94 -15.87
CA GLN A 106 14.67 -0.55 -15.94
C GLN A 106 13.25 -0.38 -15.39
N VAL A 107 13.04 0.69 -14.61
CA VAL A 107 11.72 1.12 -14.15
C VAL A 107 11.44 2.52 -14.69
N CYS A 108 10.43 2.64 -15.54
CA CYS A 108 10.02 3.90 -16.15
C CYS A 108 8.78 4.41 -15.43
N ARG A 109 8.85 5.61 -14.83
CA ARG A 109 7.69 6.25 -14.21
C ARG A 109 7.05 7.22 -15.20
N GLY A 110 5.79 6.99 -15.56
CA GLY A 110 5.08 7.80 -16.54
C GLY A 110 3.76 8.32 -16.01
N ARG A 111 3.42 9.58 -16.30
CA ARG A 111 2.03 10.05 -16.20
C ARG A 111 1.29 9.58 -17.45
N SER A 112 0.24 8.79 -17.28
CA SER A 112 -0.66 8.46 -18.38
C SER A 112 -1.25 9.77 -18.91
N LYS A 113 -0.87 10.18 -20.14
CA LYS A 113 -1.65 11.18 -20.87
C LYS A 113 -2.98 10.51 -21.14
N LYS A 114 -4.07 11.03 -20.56
CA LYS A 114 -5.43 10.48 -20.73
C LYS A 114 -5.65 10.07 -22.19
N HIS A 115 -5.52 8.78 -22.48
CA HIS A 115 -6.05 8.22 -23.70
C HIS A 115 -7.55 8.08 -23.44
N HIS A 116 -8.30 9.16 -23.64
CA HIS A 116 -9.69 9.02 -24.04
C HIS A 116 -9.69 7.99 -25.17
N LYS A 117 -10.40 6.88 -24.97
CA LYS A 117 -10.49 5.74 -25.89
C LYS A 117 -10.75 6.23 -27.33
N LYS A 118 -9.71 6.47 -28.12
CA LYS A 118 -9.80 6.31 -29.57
C LYS A 118 -9.57 4.83 -29.79
N LEU A 119 -10.68 4.10 -29.86
CA LEU A 119 -10.75 2.74 -30.33
C LEU A 119 -9.85 2.64 -31.57
N LEU A 120 -8.78 1.85 -31.46
CA LEU A 120 -8.07 1.31 -32.61
C LEU A 120 -9.10 0.46 -33.37
N LYS A 121 -9.78 1.08 -34.33
CA LYS A 121 -10.51 0.32 -35.34
C LYS A 121 -9.43 -0.43 -36.14
N PRO A 122 -9.48 -1.77 -36.23
CA PRO A 122 -8.55 -2.50 -37.08
C PRO A 122 -8.70 -1.98 -38.51
N LYS A 123 -7.57 -1.64 -39.15
CA LYS A 123 -7.51 -1.51 -40.60
C LYS A 123 -7.45 -2.92 -41.16
N LEU A 124 -8.58 -3.39 -41.67
CA LEU A 124 -8.80 -4.24 -42.86
C LEU A 124 -10.24 -4.72 -42.82
#